data_AF-A0A0Q0RYS5-F1
#
_entry.id   AF-A0A0Q0RYS5-F1
#
_cell.length_a   1.000
_cell.length_b   1.000
_cell.length_c   1.000
_cell.angle_alpha   90.00
_cell.angle_beta   90.00
_cell.angle_gamma   90.00
#
_symmetry.space_group_name_H-M   'P 1'
#
loop_
_entity.id
_entity.type
_entity.pdbx_description
1 polymer ?
#
loop_
_entity_poly.entity_id
_entity_poly.type
_entity_poly.pdbx_seq_one_letter_code
_entity_poly.pdbx_strand_id
1 'polypeptide(L)'
;MKNLLKGFILSVVLMTANSNTAQNHKNVSVKPLEEAAEIPAYRLINNPDGTSSFEKGSIPSLKHMNTASFWYSNKTEEWEKNAHPAPRKQYVITVKGKIRFKVSDGSTFIIEPGVILLAEDLKGKGHSWDMVDTDVWERLYIPITDNSDDLFEPESK
;
A
#
# COMPACT_ATOMS: atom_id res chain seq x y z
N MET A 1 -77.24 -0.27 30.29
CA MET A 1 -76.04 0.59 30.29
C MET A 1 -74.83 -0.29 30.00
N LYS A 2 -73.95 0.20 29.12
CA LYS A 2 -72.85 -0.50 28.45
C LYS A 2 -71.85 -1.08 29.47
N ASN A 3 -71.24 -2.23 29.15
CA ASN A 3 -69.81 -2.48 29.37
C ASN A 3 -69.32 -3.54 28.36
N LEU A 4 -68.43 -3.09 27.48
CA LEU A 4 -67.70 -3.84 26.46
C LEU A 4 -66.70 -4.81 27.13
N LEU A 5 -66.70 -6.08 26.75
CA LEU A 5 -65.79 -6.70 25.76
C LEU A 5 -64.37 -6.97 26.30
N LYS A 6 -64.00 -8.25 26.44
CA LYS A 6 -63.07 -8.98 25.55
C LYS A 6 -62.66 -10.31 26.18
N GLY A 7 -62.93 -11.39 25.46
CA GLY A 7 -62.42 -12.71 25.80
C GLY A 7 -60.94 -12.86 25.42
N PHE A 8 -60.33 -13.94 25.90
CA PHE A 8 -59.24 -14.59 25.20
C PHE A 8 -59.23 -16.08 25.52
N ILE A 9 -59.28 -16.88 24.46
CA ILE A 9 -59.25 -18.33 24.47
C ILE A 9 -57.78 -18.81 24.48
N LEU A 10 -57.55 -19.86 25.24
CA LEU A 10 -56.32 -20.62 25.39
C LEU A 10 -55.79 -21.17 24.06
N SER A 11 -54.48 -21.05 23.80
CA SER A 11 -53.75 -21.96 22.91
C SER A 11 -52.25 -21.91 23.23
N VAL A 12 -51.76 -22.93 23.94
CA VAL A 12 -50.33 -23.22 24.06
C VAL A 12 -49.89 -23.87 22.75
N VAL A 13 -49.11 -23.14 21.95
CA VAL A 13 -48.47 -23.69 20.76
C VAL A 13 -47.12 -24.27 21.19
N LEU A 14 -47.03 -25.59 21.21
CA LEU A 14 -45.78 -26.32 21.32
C LEU A 14 -45.12 -26.31 19.93
N MET A 15 -44.16 -25.41 19.69
CA MET A 15 -43.35 -25.45 18.48
C MET A 15 -42.14 -26.36 18.71
N THR A 16 -42.17 -27.53 18.09
CA THR A 16 -41.03 -28.44 17.95
C THR A 16 -39.96 -27.77 17.09
N ALA A 17 -38.78 -27.50 17.66
CA ALA A 17 -37.63 -27.06 16.89
C ALA A 17 -37.12 -28.23 16.04
N ASN A 18 -37.32 -28.15 14.73
CA ASN A 18 -36.69 -29.02 13.74
C ASN A 18 -35.18 -28.78 13.75
N SER A 19 -34.41 -29.73 14.25
CA SER A 19 -32.96 -29.79 14.04
C SER A 19 -32.68 -30.42 12.68
N ASN A 20 -32.41 -29.60 11.66
CA ASN A 20 -31.83 -30.08 10.42
C ASN A 20 -30.65 -29.22 9.98
N THR A 21 -29.56 -29.94 9.67
CA THR A 21 -28.31 -29.51 9.01
C THR A 21 -27.39 -28.56 9.76
N ALA A 22 -26.63 -29.09 10.73
CA ALA A 22 -25.28 -28.60 11.00
C ALA A 22 -24.31 -29.23 9.99
N GLN A 23 -23.86 -28.45 9.02
CA GLN A 23 -22.83 -28.86 8.07
C GLN A 23 -21.53 -29.16 8.81
N ASN A 24 -20.91 -30.28 8.43
CA ASN A 24 -19.64 -30.76 8.96
C ASN A 24 -18.51 -29.81 8.49
N HIS A 25 -18.19 -28.79 9.29
CA HIS A 25 -17.02 -27.97 9.05
C HIS A 25 -15.78 -28.83 9.29
N LYS A 26 -15.17 -29.31 8.19
CA LYS A 26 -13.81 -29.84 8.24
C LYS A 26 -12.94 -28.78 8.91
N ASN A 27 -12.24 -29.15 9.98
CA ASN A 27 -11.18 -28.33 10.56
C ASN A 27 -10.12 -28.09 9.48
N VAL A 28 -10.25 -26.98 8.76
CA VAL A 28 -9.18 -26.48 7.91
C VAL A 28 -8.12 -25.99 8.88
N SER A 29 -7.01 -26.73 8.96
CA SER A 29 -5.80 -26.24 9.60
C SER A 29 -5.35 -25.02 8.79
N VAL A 30 -5.76 -23.83 9.23
CA VAL A 30 -5.15 -22.58 8.81
C VAL A 30 -3.72 -22.66 9.32
N LYS A 31 -2.75 -22.76 8.39
CA LYS A 31 -1.36 -22.46 8.74
C LYS A 31 -1.37 -21.10 9.44
N PRO A 32 -0.69 -20.93 10.58
CA PRO A 32 -0.40 -19.60 11.11
C PRO A 32 0.14 -18.77 9.94
N LEU A 33 -0.37 -17.54 9.75
CA LEU A 33 0.22 -16.61 8.80
C LEU A 33 1.74 -16.64 9.06
N GLU A 34 2.51 -16.99 8.02
CA GLU A 34 3.95 -16.76 8.03
C GLU A 34 4.19 -15.33 8.51
N GLU A 35 5.27 -15.17 9.28
CA GLU A 35 5.81 -13.91 9.77
C GLU A 35 5.51 -12.75 8.80
N ALA A 36 4.95 -11.65 9.31
CA ALA A 36 4.39 -10.56 8.50
C ALA A 36 5.30 -10.24 7.30
N ALA A 37 4.87 -10.62 6.10
CA ALA A 37 5.72 -10.53 4.92
C ALA A 37 6.12 -9.07 4.69
N GLU A 38 7.42 -8.80 4.67
CA GLU A 38 7.99 -7.49 4.34
C GLU A 38 7.80 -7.22 2.84
N ILE A 39 7.40 -6.01 2.47
CA ILE A 39 7.28 -5.60 1.06
C ILE A 39 8.60 -4.96 0.62
N PRO A 40 9.30 -5.48 -0.40
CA PRO A 40 10.54 -4.89 -0.88
C PRO A 40 10.38 -3.41 -1.24
N ALA A 41 11.38 -2.61 -0.87
CA ALA A 41 11.35 -1.17 -1.09
C ALA A 41 12.72 -0.60 -1.46
N TYR A 42 12.67 0.53 -2.16
CA TYR A 42 13.80 1.43 -2.33
C TYR A 42 13.46 2.81 -1.77
N ARG A 43 14.41 3.44 -1.09
CA ARG A 43 14.30 4.83 -0.64
C ARG A 43 15.25 5.71 -1.41
N LEU A 44 14.75 6.77 -2.04
CA LEU A 44 15.56 7.84 -2.59
C LEU A 44 15.89 8.84 -1.48
N ILE A 45 17.16 9.25 -1.36
CA ILE A 45 17.62 10.18 -0.32
C ILE A 45 18.51 11.27 -0.92
N ASN A 46 18.57 12.41 -0.23
CA ASN A 46 19.56 13.45 -0.51
C ASN A 46 20.87 13.21 0.24
N ASN A 47 21.99 13.39 -0.46
CA ASN A 47 23.31 13.45 0.13
C ASN A 47 23.63 14.90 0.60
N PRO A 48 24.56 15.09 1.56
CA PRO A 48 24.96 16.42 2.04
C PRO A 48 25.50 17.37 0.97
N ASP A 49 26.04 16.84 -0.13
CA ASP A 49 26.58 17.60 -1.26
C ASP A 49 25.49 18.03 -2.28
N GLY A 50 24.21 17.74 -2.02
CA GLY A 50 23.09 18.06 -2.90
C GLY A 50 22.86 17.05 -4.02
N THR A 51 23.64 15.96 -4.07
CA THR A 51 23.36 14.82 -4.94
C THR A 51 22.28 13.92 -4.33
N SER A 52 21.84 12.93 -5.09
CA SER A 52 20.87 11.90 -4.68
C SER A 52 21.54 10.53 -4.67
N SER A 53 21.08 9.67 -3.77
CA SER A 53 21.41 8.24 -3.71
C SER A 53 20.16 7.43 -3.39
N PHE A 54 20.28 6.10 -3.28
CA PHE A 54 19.19 5.24 -2.86
C PHE A 54 19.64 4.16 -1.89
N GLU A 55 18.69 3.69 -1.09
CA GLU A 55 18.84 2.57 -0.15
C GLU A 55 17.86 1.46 -0.52
N LYS A 56 18.28 0.21 -0.36
CA LYS A 56 17.41 -0.97 -0.47
C LYS A 56 16.91 -1.34 0.93
N GLY A 57 15.65 -1.75 1.02
CA GLY A 57 15.00 -2.05 2.28
C GLY A 57 13.65 -2.72 2.09
N SER A 58 12.80 -2.58 3.09
CA SER A 58 11.41 -3.04 3.04
C SER A 58 10.46 -2.10 3.77
N ILE A 59 9.17 -2.39 3.61
CA ILE A 59 8.07 -1.81 4.36
C ILE A 59 7.30 -2.97 5.03
N PRO A 60 7.02 -2.88 6.34
CA PRO A 60 6.32 -3.92 7.06
C PRO A 60 4.87 -4.06 6.60
N SER A 61 4.43 -5.31 6.42
CA SER A 61 3.02 -5.57 6.14
C SER A 61 2.15 -5.30 7.37
N LEU A 62 0.85 -5.05 7.11
CA LEU A 62 -0.19 -4.83 8.12
C LEU A 62 0.00 -3.59 9.00
N LYS A 63 1.02 -2.75 8.75
CA LYS A 63 1.16 -1.44 9.39
C LYS A 63 0.34 -0.39 8.63
N HIS A 64 -0.43 0.39 9.39
CA HIS A 64 -1.19 1.50 8.82
C HIS A 64 -0.28 2.71 8.62
N MET A 65 -0.36 3.31 7.44
CA MET A 65 0.35 4.54 7.08
C MET A 65 -0.64 5.71 7.10
N ASN A 66 -0.24 6.82 7.70
CA ASN A 66 -1.03 8.04 7.70
C ASN A 66 -0.86 8.79 6.37
N THR A 67 -1.98 9.07 5.71
CA THR A 67 -2.03 9.92 4.52
C THR A 67 -3.30 10.75 4.51
N ALA A 68 -3.23 12.01 4.06
CA ALA A 68 -4.41 12.86 3.91
C ALA A 68 -5.20 12.54 2.63
N SER A 69 -4.51 12.10 1.58
CA SER A 69 -5.08 11.81 0.28
C SER A 69 -4.09 10.98 -0.53
N PHE A 70 -4.60 10.14 -1.44
CA PHE A 70 -3.79 9.50 -2.47
C PHE A 70 -4.44 9.70 -3.83
N TRP A 71 -3.67 9.50 -4.91
CA TRP A 71 -4.22 9.53 -6.26
C TRP A 71 -3.53 8.52 -7.15
N TYR A 72 -4.24 8.12 -8.20
CA TYR A 72 -3.76 7.22 -9.24
C TYR A 72 -3.39 8.03 -10.49
N SER A 73 -2.28 7.69 -11.13
CA SER A 73 -1.86 8.30 -12.40
C SER A 73 -1.32 7.26 -13.36
N ASN A 74 -1.70 7.39 -14.62
CA ASN A 74 -1.09 6.73 -15.78
C ASN A 74 -0.45 7.74 -16.73
N LYS A 75 -0.41 9.02 -16.36
CA LYS A 75 0.18 10.08 -17.18
C LYS A 75 1.67 10.14 -16.96
N THR A 76 2.42 10.32 -18.02
CA THR A 76 3.86 10.55 -17.98
C THR A 76 4.14 11.83 -18.74
N GLU A 77 4.80 12.77 -18.09
CA GLU A 77 5.28 13.99 -18.74
C GLU A 77 6.78 13.85 -19.02
N GLU A 78 7.24 14.38 -20.16
CA GLU A 78 8.62 14.14 -20.61
C GLU A 78 9.67 14.72 -19.64
N TRP A 79 9.31 15.79 -18.92
CA TRP A 79 10.18 16.37 -17.90
C TRP A 79 10.36 15.45 -16.69
N GLU A 80 9.38 14.60 -16.35
CA GLU A 80 9.49 13.66 -15.23
C GLU A 80 10.61 12.63 -15.50
N LYS A 81 10.92 12.33 -16.76
CA LYS A 81 12.03 11.42 -17.10
C LYS A 81 13.41 12.06 -16.89
N ASN A 82 13.48 13.40 -16.91
CA ASN A 82 14.71 14.13 -16.65
C ASN A 82 15.03 14.17 -15.16
N ALA A 83 16.25 14.59 -14.81
CA ALA A 83 16.63 14.68 -13.40
C ALA A 83 15.83 15.77 -12.67
N HIS A 84 15.12 15.39 -11.60
CA HIS A 84 14.34 16.28 -10.76
C HIS A 84 14.24 15.76 -9.31
N PRO A 85 14.12 16.63 -8.31
CA PRO A 85 13.82 16.21 -6.94
C PRO A 85 12.36 15.76 -6.83
N ALA A 86 12.09 14.87 -5.88
CA ALA A 86 10.73 14.52 -5.55
C ALA A 86 9.98 15.74 -4.97
N PRO A 87 8.71 15.97 -5.36
CA PRO A 87 7.98 17.17 -4.96
C PRO A 87 7.57 17.18 -3.47
N ARG A 88 7.60 16.01 -2.82
CA ARG A 88 7.29 15.79 -1.40
C ARG A 88 7.70 14.37 -1.00
N LYS A 89 7.78 14.15 0.31
CA LYS A 89 7.94 12.79 0.86
C LYS A 89 6.67 11.98 0.58
N GLN A 90 6.81 10.89 -0.16
CA GLN A 90 5.67 10.08 -0.60
C GLN A 90 6.10 8.66 -0.96
N TYR A 91 5.17 7.73 -0.83
CA TYR A 91 5.29 6.44 -1.48
C TYR A 91 4.81 6.53 -2.93
N VAL A 92 5.49 5.80 -3.82
CA VAL A 92 5.04 5.54 -5.18
C VAL A 92 4.86 4.03 -5.31
N ILE A 93 3.61 3.61 -5.55
CA ILE A 93 3.24 2.20 -5.70
C ILE A 93 2.99 1.95 -7.17
N THR A 94 3.88 1.21 -7.82
CA THR A 94 3.68 0.79 -9.21
C THR A 94 2.63 -0.32 -9.25
N VAL A 95 1.54 -0.06 -9.98
CA VAL A 95 0.46 -1.02 -10.21
C VAL A 95 0.66 -1.75 -11.55
N LYS A 96 1.29 -1.09 -12.53
CA LYS A 96 1.66 -1.67 -13.82
C LYS A 96 2.88 -0.99 -14.42
N GLY A 97 3.72 -1.76 -15.10
CA GLY A 97 4.95 -1.30 -15.75
C GLY A 97 6.21 -1.61 -14.93
N LYS A 98 7.37 -1.41 -15.54
CA LYS A 98 8.70 -1.64 -14.95
C LYS A 98 9.55 -0.41 -15.22
N ILE A 99 10.05 0.21 -14.15
CA ILE A 99 10.65 1.55 -14.21
C ILE A 99 12.04 1.49 -13.62
N ARG A 100 13.02 1.96 -14.39
CA ARG A 100 14.40 2.12 -13.93
C ARG A 100 14.57 3.54 -13.42
N PHE A 101 14.93 3.65 -12.15
CA PHE A 101 15.35 4.91 -11.54
C PHE A 101 16.87 5.02 -11.61
N LYS A 102 17.35 6.25 -11.76
CA LYS A 102 18.78 6.58 -11.80
C LYS A 102 19.05 7.79 -10.92
N VAL A 103 20.01 7.64 -10.02
CA VAL A 103 20.45 8.69 -9.10
C VAL A 103 21.71 9.39 -9.62
N SER A 104 22.25 10.32 -8.85
CA SER A 104 23.23 11.30 -9.33
C SER A 104 24.56 10.70 -9.79
N ASP A 105 25.01 9.62 -9.18
CA ASP A 105 26.24 8.90 -9.56
C ASP A 105 26.05 7.95 -10.77
N GLY A 106 24.82 7.87 -11.30
CA GLY A 106 24.46 7.01 -12.42
C GLY A 106 24.07 5.58 -12.02
N SER A 107 24.15 5.22 -10.73
CA SER A 107 23.61 3.96 -10.24
C SER A 107 22.09 3.89 -10.41
N THR A 108 21.58 2.68 -10.57
CA THR A 108 20.16 2.46 -10.93
C THR A 108 19.53 1.35 -10.12
N PHE A 109 18.21 1.41 -9.99
CA PHE A 109 17.38 0.35 -9.44
C PHE A 109 16.04 0.28 -10.20
N ILE A 110 15.31 -0.81 -10.02
CA ILE A 110 14.05 -1.07 -10.72
C ILE A 110 12.92 -1.09 -9.70
N ILE A 111 11.80 -0.48 -10.06
CA ILE A 111 10.51 -0.71 -9.40
C ILE A 111 9.50 -1.28 -10.40
N GLU A 112 8.68 -2.19 -9.92
CA GLU A 112 7.61 -2.87 -10.64
C GLU A 112 6.56 -3.33 -9.61
N PRO A 113 5.40 -3.89 -10.01
CA PRO A 113 4.41 -4.34 -9.04
C PRO A 113 5.01 -5.27 -7.98
N GLY A 114 4.77 -4.94 -6.71
CA GLY A 114 5.36 -5.63 -5.56
C GLY A 114 6.60 -4.96 -4.97
N VAL A 115 7.10 -3.88 -5.58
CA VAL A 115 8.21 -3.06 -5.03
C VAL A 115 7.72 -1.64 -4.74
N ILE A 116 7.96 -1.16 -3.53
CA ILE A 116 7.61 0.20 -3.11
C ILE A 116 8.78 1.15 -3.36
N LEU A 117 8.50 2.35 -3.85
CA LEU A 117 9.45 3.45 -3.82
C LEU A 117 9.04 4.43 -2.71
N LEU A 118 9.95 4.73 -1.79
CA LEU A 118 9.87 5.87 -0.89
C LEU A 118 10.71 7.02 -1.47
N ALA A 119 10.06 8.08 -1.93
CA ALA A 119 10.75 9.24 -2.48
C ALA A 119 11.02 10.28 -1.37
N GLU A 120 12.29 10.49 -1.02
CA GLU A 120 12.73 11.48 -0.03
C GLU A 120 13.89 12.37 -0.51
N ASP A 121 14.26 12.29 -1.79
CA ASP A 121 15.22 13.18 -2.42
C ASP A 121 14.56 14.52 -2.82
N LEU A 122 14.18 15.30 -1.81
CA LEU A 122 13.36 16.51 -1.95
C LEU A 122 14.12 17.75 -2.44
N LYS A 123 15.44 17.66 -2.60
CA LYS A 123 16.33 18.78 -2.94
C LYS A 123 17.35 18.41 -4.01
N GLY A 124 18.04 19.42 -4.53
CA GLY A 124 19.15 19.24 -5.45
C GLY A 124 18.72 18.68 -6.80
N LYS A 125 19.58 17.87 -7.42
CA LYS A 125 19.33 17.30 -8.75
C LYS A 125 18.28 16.20 -8.75
N GLY A 126 18.13 15.48 -7.63
CA GLY A 126 17.19 14.38 -7.46
C GLY A 126 17.47 13.21 -8.40
N HIS A 127 16.44 12.55 -8.90
CA HIS A 127 16.51 11.33 -9.69
C HIS A 127 15.96 11.55 -11.10
N SER A 128 16.28 10.62 -11.99
CA SER A 128 15.67 10.47 -13.31
C SER A 128 15.12 9.06 -13.44
N TRP A 129 14.25 8.81 -14.41
CA TRP A 129 13.74 7.46 -14.65
C TRP A 129 13.38 7.21 -16.12
N ASP A 130 13.41 5.93 -16.50
CA ASP A 130 13.03 5.42 -17.81
C ASP A 130 12.20 4.14 -17.69
N MET A 131 11.33 3.91 -18.68
CA MET A 131 10.55 2.68 -18.78
C MET A 131 11.40 1.54 -19.35
N VAL A 132 11.26 0.34 -18.79
CA VAL A 132 11.99 -0.87 -19.22
C VAL A 132 10.99 -1.90 -19.71
N ASP A 133 11.09 -2.29 -20.97
CA ASP A 133 10.24 -3.32 -21.59
C ASP A 133 8.73 -3.09 -21.35
N THR A 134 8.32 -1.82 -21.19
CA THR A 134 6.95 -1.37 -21.00
C THR A 134 6.74 -0.04 -21.73
N ASP A 135 5.51 0.22 -22.16
CA ASP A 135 5.04 1.48 -22.72
C ASP A 135 4.13 2.26 -21.76
N VAL A 136 3.78 1.66 -20.62
CA VAL A 136 2.90 2.23 -19.60
C VAL A 136 3.54 2.22 -18.21
N TRP A 137 3.22 3.25 -17.42
CA TRP A 137 3.45 3.27 -15.99
C TRP A 137 2.21 3.77 -15.24
N GLU A 138 1.53 2.82 -14.60
CA GLU A 138 0.39 3.09 -13.73
C GLU A 138 0.83 3.03 -12.28
N ARG A 139 0.51 4.07 -11.52
CA ARG A 139 0.98 4.20 -10.14
C ARG A 139 0.00 4.90 -9.22
N LEU A 140 0.10 4.59 -7.94
CA LEU A 140 -0.45 5.38 -6.86
C LEU A 140 0.64 6.26 -6.27
N TYR A 141 0.29 7.51 -6.01
CA TYR A 141 1.07 8.40 -5.17
C TYR A 141 0.39 8.53 -3.82
N ILE A 142 1.15 8.28 -2.75
CA ILE A 142 0.65 8.33 -1.38
C ILE A 142 1.59 9.26 -0.58
N PRO A 143 1.30 10.56 -0.52
CA PRO A 143 2.02 11.48 0.35
C PRO A 143 1.98 11.02 1.80
N ILE A 144 3.12 11.15 2.47
CA ILE A 144 3.23 10.91 3.91
C ILE A 144 2.87 12.21 4.62
N THR A 145 1.95 12.11 5.59
CA THR A 145 1.61 13.25 6.44
C THR A 145 2.82 13.70 7.24
N ASP A 146 3.03 15.01 7.35
CA ASP A 146 4.13 15.59 8.13
C ASP A 146 4.22 14.96 9.53
N ASN A 147 5.45 14.67 9.98
CA ASN A 147 5.76 14.04 11.27
C ASN A 147 5.21 12.60 11.45
N SER A 148 4.74 11.93 10.40
CA SER A 148 4.41 10.50 10.44
C SER A 148 5.62 9.63 10.13
N ASP A 149 5.60 8.40 10.64
CA ASP A 149 6.59 7.37 10.32
C ASP A 149 6.52 6.97 8.83
N ASP A 150 7.68 6.74 8.23
CA ASP A 150 7.80 6.23 6.86
C ASP A 150 7.92 4.71 6.79
N LEU A 151 8.05 4.05 7.95
CA LEU A 151 8.10 2.61 8.09
C LEU A 151 9.16 1.93 7.20
N PHE A 152 10.15 2.66 6.71
CA PHE A 152 11.19 2.10 5.86
C PHE A 152 12.26 1.44 6.72
N GLU A 153 12.46 0.15 6.50
CA GLU A 153 13.47 -0.65 7.18
C GLU A 153 14.63 -0.91 6.21
N PRO A 154 15.80 -0.28 6.39
CA PRO A 154 16.94 -0.48 5.50
C PRO A 154 17.48 -1.91 5.63
N GLU A 155 17.90 -2.51 4.51
CA GLU A 155 18.60 -3.79 4.54
C GLU A 155 19.90 -3.64 5.34
N SER A 156 20.18 -4.60 6.23
CA SER A 156 21.45 -4.65 6.95
C SER A 156 22.60 -4.82 5.94
N LYS A 157 23.64 -3.99 6.09
CA LYS A 157 24.85 -4.03 5.25
C LYS A 157 25.77 -5.18 5.62
#